data_AF-A0A8H5FEF7-F1
#
_entry.id   AF-A0A8H5FEF7-F1
#
_cell.length_a   1.000
_cell.length_b   1.000
_cell.length_c   1.000
_cell.angle_alpha   90.00
_cell.angle_beta   90.00
_cell.angle_gamma   90.00
#
_symmetry.space_group_name_H-M   'P 1'
#
loop_
_entity.id
_entity.type
_entity.pdbx_description
1 polymer ?
#
loop_
_entity_poly.entity_id
_entity_poly.type
_entity_poly.pdbx_seq_one_letter_code
_entity_poly.pdbx_strand_id
1 'polypeptide(L)'
;MLKETKVKETTKYTTFNKNFLYTADQHLYAKRWEALVDTTFSNNGNDDASSPSNPFNIDIIQIISWNDYGESHYIGPIKGAQPTGSEAWTGGMGHAAWLPLTSYYASAFKNGGQYPDISKDEDGEKMIMWSRTHSAQAQVGDPVGEVTGKELVEDTVWVITLLAEPANVTFEVYAYTPSSSSSSSSNAATTTDADVDNNIISQTFSVPAGLSKLAMPIGFPDAGGDGGYRV
;
A
#
# COMPACT_ATOMS: atom_id res chain seq x y z
N MET A 1 -32.88 -0.36 0.50
CA MET A 1 -33.14 0.75 1.45
C MET A 1 -32.09 1.80 1.20
N LEU A 2 -32.44 2.84 0.43
CA LEU A 2 -31.55 3.93 0.04
C LEU A 2 -31.13 4.74 1.26
N LYS A 3 -29.84 4.97 1.44
CA LYS A 3 -29.32 6.13 2.17
C LYS A 3 -28.46 6.93 1.20
N GLU A 4 -29.09 7.87 0.51
CA GLU A 4 -28.37 9.02 -0.01
C GLU A 4 -27.75 9.75 1.18
N THR A 5 -26.44 9.64 1.31
CA THR A 5 -25.69 10.55 2.17
C THR A 5 -25.36 11.74 1.29
N LYS A 6 -26.11 12.84 1.44
CA LYS A 6 -25.70 14.14 0.91
C LYS A 6 -24.28 14.40 1.41
N VAL A 7 -23.31 14.36 0.51
CA VAL A 7 -21.98 14.89 0.76
C VAL A 7 -22.16 16.37 1.04
N LYS A 8 -22.11 16.76 2.32
CA LYS A 8 -21.87 18.15 2.67
C LYS A 8 -20.54 18.51 2.02
N GLU A 9 -20.54 19.49 1.13
CA GLU A 9 -19.33 20.20 0.74
C GLU A 9 -18.58 20.56 2.01
N THR A 10 -17.54 19.80 2.31
CA THR A 10 -16.75 19.96 3.51
C THR A 10 -15.55 20.77 3.09
N THR A 11 -15.54 22.04 3.52
CA THR A 11 -14.39 22.93 3.67
C THR A 11 -13.16 22.55 2.85
N LYS A 12 -12.89 23.25 1.74
CA LYS A 12 -11.61 23.14 1.02
C LYS A 12 -10.47 23.34 2.02
N TYR A 13 -9.73 22.26 2.31
CA TYR A 13 -8.63 22.22 3.28
C TYR A 13 -7.40 22.97 2.73
N THR A 14 -7.50 24.29 2.58
CA THR A 14 -6.40 25.16 2.12
C THR A 14 -5.44 25.54 3.24
N THR A 15 -5.70 25.12 4.49
CA THR A 15 -5.04 25.68 5.68
C THR A 15 -3.68 25.08 6.03
N PHE A 16 -3.22 24.04 5.32
CA PHE A 16 -2.00 23.30 5.72
C PHE A 16 -0.90 23.20 4.66
N ASN A 17 -1.09 23.74 3.45
CA ASN A 17 -0.12 23.61 2.34
C ASN A 17 0.40 22.17 2.14
N LYS A 18 -0.50 21.18 2.29
CA LYS A 18 -0.18 19.75 2.17
C LYS A 18 -0.17 19.35 0.69
N ASN A 19 0.88 19.78 -0.01
CA ASN A 19 1.10 19.42 -1.42
C ASN A 19 2.38 18.59 -1.61
N PHE A 20 2.52 17.55 -0.78
CA PHE A 20 3.69 16.68 -0.76
C PHE A 20 3.28 15.22 -0.87
N LEU A 21 4.19 14.42 -1.40
CA LEU A 21 4.04 12.98 -1.57
C LEU A 21 4.99 12.25 -0.61
N TYR A 22 4.44 11.34 0.19
CA TYR A 22 5.25 10.28 0.80
C TYR A 22 5.25 9.08 -0.14
N THR A 23 6.39 8.80 -0.75
CA THR A 23 6.55 7.61 -1.59
C THR A 23 6.58 6.37 -0.70
N ALA A 24 5.64 5.45 -0.89
CA ALA A 24 5.62 4.12 -0.27
C ALA A 24 5.68 3.00 -1.32
N ASP A 25 5.84 3.38 -2.57
CA ASP A 25 5.94 2.51 -3.74
C ASP A 25 7.25 1.70 -3.72
N GLN A 26 7.40 0.81 -4.71
CA GLN A 26 8.64 0.06 -4.92
C GLN A 26 9.11 -0.71 -3.68
N HIS A 27 8.16 -1.25 -2.91
CA HIS A 27 8.41 -2.03 -1.69
C HIS A 27 9.19 -1.28 -0.62
N LEU A 28 9.04 0.05 -0.52
CA LEU A 28 9.85 0.87 0.39
C LEU A 28 9.82 0.36 1.83
N TYR A 29 8.65 -0.04 2.35
CA TYR A 29 8.52 -0.52 3.73
C TYR A 29 9.41 -1.75 3.99
N ALA A 30 9.36 -2.75 3.11
CA ALA A 30 10.22 -3.94 3.17
C ALA A 30 11.70 -3.60 2.98
N LYS A 31 12.03 -2.78 1.96
CA LYS A 31 13.42 -2.37 1.69
C LYS A 31 14.05 -1.63 2.86
N ARG A 32 13.28 -0.80 3.59
CA ARG A 32 13.75 -0.12 4.79
C ARG A 32 14.06 -1.10 5.91
N TRP A 33 13.19 -2.08 6.14
CA TRP A 33 13.45 -3.15 7.11
C TRP A 33 14.67 -4.00 6.75
N GLU A 34 14.77 -4.43 5.50
CA GLU A 34 15.92 -5.19 4.98
C GLU A 34 17.21 -4.40 5.13
N ALA A 35 17.20 -3.11 4.76
CA ALA A 35 18.35 -2.24 4.97
C ALA A 35 18.74 -2.12 6.45
N LEU A 36 17.77 -2.03 7.37
CA LEU A 36 18.06 -1.97 8.82
C LEU A 36 18.65 -3.29 9.33
N VAL A 37 18.10 -4.43 8.93
CA VAL A 37 18.60 -5.77 9.30
C VAL A 37 20.00 -6.00 8.72
N ASP A 38 20.17 -5.80 7.42
CA ASP A 38 21.44 -6.01 6.73
C ASP A 38 22.52 -5.06 7.25
N THR A 39 22.17 -3.78 7.45
CA THR A 39 23.11 -2.79 7.99
C THR A 39 23.53 -3.14 9.42
N THR A 40 22.71 -3.85 10.20
CA THR A 40 23.05 -4.22 11.58
C THR A 40 23.82 -5.53 11.66
N PHE A 41 23.43 -6.54 10.87
CA PHE A 41 23.88 -7.92 11.03
C PHE A 41 24.69 -8.47 9.86
N SER A 42 24.87 -7.72 8.76
CA SER A 42 25.82 -8.11 7.71
C SER A 42 27.24 -7.98 8.25
N ASN A 43 27.94 -9.11 8.34
CA ASN A 43 29.36 -9.12 8.67
C ASN A 43 30.26 -8.68 7.50
N ASN A 44 29.73 -8.16 6.38
CA ASN A 44 30.51 -7.83 5.17
C ASN A 44 31.49 -8.96 4.73
N GLY A 45 31.18 -10.23 5.03
CA GLY A 45 32.06 -11.37 4.79
C GLY A 45 33.32 -11.42 5.66
N ASN A 46 33.40 -10.63 6.74
CA ASN A 46 34.48 -10.66 7.70
C ASN A 46 34.06 -11.48 8.93
N ASP A 47 34.40 -12.76 8.90
CA ASP A 47 34.37 -13.69 10.03
C ASP A 47 35.50 -13.46 11.05
N ASP A 48 36.32 -12.43 10.83
CA ASP A 48 37.34 -11.98 11.76
C ASP A 48 36.70 -11.22 12.94
N ALA A 49 36.57 -11.91 14.07
CA ALA A 49 36.14 -11.36 15.36
C ALA A 49 37.06 -10.23 15.89
N SER A 50 38.19 -9.94 15.24
CA SER A 50 39.07 -8.80 15.55
C SER A 50 38.85 -7.58 14.65
N SER A 51 38.01 -7.69 13.61
CA SER A 51 37.58 -6.57 12.78
C SER A 51 36.76 -5.58 13.62
N PRO A 52 36.96 -4.25 13.45
CA PRO A 52 36.19 -3.27 14.18
C PRO A 52 34.69 -3.53 13.97
N SER A 53 33.97 -3.58 15.09
CA SER A 53 32.51 -3.74 15.15
C SER A 53 31.85 -2.89 14.07
N ASN A 54 30.88 -3.48 13.36
CA ASN A 54 30.04 -2.79 12.40
C ASN A 54 29.68 -1.37 12.91
N PRO A 55 30.11 -0.29 12.21
CA PRO A 55 29.92 1.08 12.69
C PRO A 55 28.44 1.49 12.72
N PHE A 56 27.56 0.68 12.16
CA PHE A 56 26.13 0.87 12.13
C PHE A 56 25.38 -0.20 12.95
N ASN A 57 25.91 -0.58 14.11
CA ASN A 57 25.15 -1.38 15.05
C ASN A 57 23.90 -0.60 15.52
N ILE A 58 22.73 -0.98 15.00
CA ILE A 58 21.44 -0.38 15.37
C ILE A 58 20.91 -1.14 16.58
N ASP A 59 20.74 -0.46 17.72
CA ASP A 59 20.21 -1.09 18.92
C ASP A 59 18.67 -1.03 19.00
N ILE A 60 18.07 -0.03 18.35
CA ILE A 60 16.63 0.26 18.43
C ILE A 60 16.10 0.66 17.06
N ILE A 61 14.97 0.07 16.67
CA ILE A 61 14.16 0.49 15.54
C ILE A 61 12.88 1.16 16.05
N GLN A 62 12.53 2.29 15.46
CA GLN A 62 11.26 2.96 15.71
C GLN A 62 10.37 2.86 14.47
N ILE A 63 9.12 2.47 14.70
CA ILE A 63 8.08 2.54 13.68
C ILE A 63 7.26 3.80 13.93
N ILE A 64 7.23 4.67 12.93
CA ILE A 64 6.45 5.91 12.93
C ILE A 64 5.32 5.70 11.93
N SER A 65 4.06 5.54 12.34
CA SER A 65 3.54 5.56 13.72
C SER A 65 2.45 4.51 13.95
N TRP A 66 2.02 4.35 15.20
CA TRP A 66 0.89 3.47 15.51
C TRP A 66 -0.45 4.03 15.01
N ASN A 67 -0.70 5.32 15.20
CA ASN A 67 -2.03 5.93 15.04
C ASN A 67 -2.02 7.41 14.63
N ASP A 68 -0.98 7.88 13.94
CA ASP A 68 -1.04 9.24 13.37
C ASP A 68 -1.88 9.25 12.09
N TYR A 69 -3.19 9.44 12.27
CA TYR A 69 -4.15 9.51 11.18
C TYR A 69 -4.05 10.82 10.39
N GLY A 70 -3.58 11.91 11.02
CA GLY A 70 -3.50 13.23 10.39
C GLY A 70 -2.39 13.35 9.35
N GLU A 71 -1.36 12.51 9.47
CA GLU A 71 -0.21 12.42 8.56
C GLU A 71 -0.18 11.12 7.73
N SER A 72 -1.24 10.30 7.83
CA SER A 72 -1.48 9.10 7.00
C SER A 72 -0.46 7.97 7.12
N HIS A 73 0.47 8.03 8.07
CA HIS A 73 1.54 7.02 8.23
C HIS A 73 1.30 6.06 9.41
N TYR A 74 0.04 5.81 9.75
CA TYR A 74 -0.32 4.84 10.79
C TYR A 74 -0.24 3.40 10.26
N ILE A 75 0.19 2.45 11.10
CA ILE A 75 0.14 1.01 10.79
C ILE A 75 -0.88 0.24 11.65
N GLY A 76 -1.47 0.91 12.64
CA GLY A 76 -2.47 0.31 13.53
C GLY A 76 -3.89 0.32 12.93
N PRO A 77 -4.85 -0.37 13.57
CA PRO A 77 -6.25 -0.21 13.22
C PRO A 77 -6.73 1.22 13.53
N ILE A 78 -7.69 1.71 12.74
CA ILE A 78 -8.39 2.96 13.05
C ILE A 78 -9.22 2.75 14.33
N LYS A 79 -8.89 3.47 15.39
CA LYS A 79 -9.55 3.39 16.70
C LYS A 79 -9.62 4.79 17.33
N GLY A 80 -10.71 5.06 18.03
CA GLY A 80 -10.88 6.31 18.78
C GLY A 80 -11.17 7.51 17.87
N ALA A 81 -10.96 8.71 18.42
CA ALA A 81 -11.17 9.96 17.70
C ALA A 81 -10.01 10.22 16.72
N GLN A 82 -10.36 10.68 15.52
CA GLN A 82 -9.38 11.09 14.53
C GLN A 82 -9.25 12.62 14.49
N PRO A 83 -8.10 13.18 14.06
CA PRO A 83 -8.00 14.59 13.73
C PRO A 83 -9.09 14.98 12.72
N THR A 84 -9.75 16.12 12.94
CA THR A 84 -10.86 16.55 12.09
C THR A 84 -10.45 16.61 10.61
N GLY A 85 -11.14 15.85 9.77
CA GLY A 85 -10.94 15.83 8.33
C GLY A 85 -10.02 14.71 7.85
N SER A 86 -9.31 14.00 8.75
CA SER A 86 -8.47 12.88 8.34
C SER A 86 -9.26 11.68 7.84
N GLU A 87 -10.57 11.63 8.12
CA GLU A 87 -11.48 10.63 7.56
C GLU A 87 -11.49 10.64 6.03
N ALA A 88 -11.17 11.76 5.39
CA ALA A 88 -11.10 11.88 3.94
C ALA A 88 -9.99 11.03 3.28
N TRP A 89 -8.93 10.70 4.03
CA TRP A 89 -7.80 9.87 3.53
C TRP A 89 -7.53 8.64 4.40
N THR A 90 -8.24 8.45 5.51
CA THR A 90 -8.20 7.22 6.32
C THR A 90 -9.41 6.33 6.09
N GLY A 91 -10.54 6.88 5.62
CA GLY A 91 -11.76 6.13 5.35
C GLY A 91 -11.54 5.07 4.27
N GLY A 92 -11.70 3.79 4.63
CA GLY A 92 -11.48 2.67 3.71
C GLY A 92 -10.00 2.34 3.44
N MET A 93 -9.05 3.07 4.03
CA MET A 93 -7.61 2.86 3.84
C MET A 93 -7.02 2.04 4.98
N GLY A 94 -7.25 0.72 4.97
CA GLY A 94 -6.75 -0.18 6.01
C GLY A 94 -5.24 -0.38 5.95
N HIS A 95 -4.48 0.05 6.97
CA HIS A 95 -3.03 -0.15 7.06
C HIS A 95 -2.60 -1.34 7.93
N ALA A 96 -3.53 -2.05 8.56
CA ALA A 96 -3.20 -3.17 9.46
C ALA A 96 -2.51 -4.35 8.74
N ALA A 97 -2.59 -4.41 7.40
CA ALA A 97 -1.86 -5.38 6.59
C ALA A 97 -0.34 -5.25 6.70
N TRP A 98 0.18 -4.11 7.19
CA TRP A 98 1.61 -3.97 7.50
C TRP A 98 2.04 -4.75 8.74
N LEU A 99 1.13 -5.02 9.70
CA LEU A 99 1.49 -5.61 10.99
C LEU A 99 2.12 -7.01 10.90
N PRO A 100 1.62 -7.96 10.08
CA PRO A 100 2.29 -9.25 9.90
C PRO A 100 3.69 -9.09 9.30
N LEU A 101 3.86 -8.17 8.33
CA LEU A 101 5.16 -7.89 7.72
C LEU A 101 6.13 -7.24 8.72
N THR A 102 5.64 -6.29 9.53
CA THR A 102 6.38 -5.72 10.67
C THR A 102 6.84 -6.82 11.62
N SER A 103 5.96 -7.75 11.97
CA SER A 103 6.27 -8.86 12.89
C SER A 103 7.39 -9.76 12.34
N TYR A 104 7.33 -10.09 11.05
CA TYR A 104 8.34 -10.87 10.36
C TYR A 104 9.74 -10.22 10.45
N TYR A 105 9.85 -8.96 10.04
CA TYR A 105 11.13 -8.24 10.08
C TYR A 105 11.61 -7.91 11.51
N ALA A 106 10.70 -7.55 12.41
CA ALA A 106 11.05 -7.31 13.81
C ALA A 106 11.58 -8.57 14.48
N SER A 107 11.06 -9.74 14.13
CA SER A 107 11.58 -11.03 14.60
C SER A 107 12.98 -11.27 14.05
N ALA A 108 13.23 -11.01 12.76
CA ALA A 108 14.56 -11.10 12.18
C ALA A 108 15.58 -10.19 12.88
N PHE A 109 15.21 -8.93 13.12
CA PHE A 109 16.06 -7.97 13.82
C PHE A 109 16.38 -8.42 15.26
N LYS A 110 15.37 -8.92 15.99
CA LYS A 110 15.57 -9.45 17.37
C LYS A 110 16.42 -10.71 17.41
N ASN A 111 16.44 -11.49 16.34
CA ASN A 111 17.14 -12.77 16.24
C ASN A 111 18.46 -12.67 15.47
N GLY A 112 19.15 -11.53 15.53
CA GLY A 112 20.48 -11.38 14.94
C GLY A 112 20.49 -11.46 13.40
N GLY A 113 19.42 -10.98 12.77
CA GLY A 113 19.25 -11.02 11.31
C GLY A 113 18.72 -12.33 10.76
N GLN A 114 18.41 -13.31 11.61
CA GLN A 114 17.82 -14.58 11.18
C GLN A 114 16.32 -14.44 10.96
N TYR A 115 15.91 -14.48 9.69
CA TYR A 115 14.50 -14.41 9.31
C TYR A 115 13.70 -15.63 9.82
N PRO A 116 12.45 -15.44 10.30
CA PRO A 116 11.60 -16.55 10.71
C PRO A 116 11.29 -17.50 9.56
N ASP A 117 11.19 -18.80 9.86
CA ASP A 117 10.58 -19.77 8.94
C ASP A 117 9.10 -19.44 8.72
N ILE A 118 8.61 -19.66 7.50
CA ILE A 118 7.21 -19.42 7.13
C ILE A 118 6.46 -20.76 7.22
N SER A 119 5.50 -20.85 8.14
CA SER A 119 4.61 -22.00 8.27
C SER A 119 3.54 -22.03 7.17
N LYS A 120 3.04 -23.22 6.84
CA LYS A 120 1.96 -23.43 5.85
C LYS A 120 0.55 -23.04 6.35
N ASP A 121 0.44 -22.59 7.58
CA ASP A 121 -0.84 -22.20 8.17
C ASP A 121 -1.15 -20.72 7.89
N GLU A 122 -2.35 -20.32 8.29
CA GLU A 122 -2.83 -18.94 8.14
C GLU A 122 -2.04 -17.91 8.94
N ASP A 123 -1.14 -18.33 9.84
CA ASP A 123 -0.26 -17.47 10.63
C ASP A 123 1.09 -17.25 9.93
N GLY A 124 1.58 -18.24 9.17
CA GLY A 124 2.80 -18.14 8.38
C GLY A 124 2.61 -17.46 7.02
N GLU A 125 1.85 -18.11 6.12
CA GLU A 125 1.72 -17.60 4.75
C GLU A 125 0.94 -16.29 4.70
N LYS A 126 1.46 -15.30 3.98
CA LYS A 126 0.84 -13.97 3.85
C LYS A 126 1.00 -13.42 2.45
N MET A 127 0.01 -12.64 2.05
CA MET A 127 0.08 -11.76 0.90
C MET A 127 -0.32 -10.36 1.36
N ILE A 128 0.58 -9.40 1.18
CA ILE A 128 0.38 -8.00 1.54
C ILE A 128 0.41 -7.21 0.25
N MET A 129 -0.68 -6.52 -0.06
CA MET A 129 -0.84 -5.77 -1.31
C MET A 129 -1.17 -4.31 -1.02
N TRP A 130 -0.66 -3.42 -1.86
CA TRP A 130 -1.05 -2.02 -1.83
C TRP A 130 -0.89 -1.38 -3.21
N SER A 131 -1.67 -0.35 -3.45
CA SER A 131 -1.60 0.51 -4.62
C SER A 131 -2.07 1.91 -4.24
N ARG A 132 -1.81 2.88 -5.11
CA ARG A 132 -2.42 4.20 -4.98
C ARG A 132 -3.88 4.10 -5.39
N THR A 133 -4.75 4.90 -4.77
CA THR A 133 -6.19 4.88 -5.09
C THR A 133 -6.57 5.78 -6.27
N HIS A 134 -5.60 6.52 -6.79
CA HIS A 134 -5.74 7.40 -7.95
C HIS A 134 -4.53 7.23 -8.86
N SER A 135 -4.75 7.43 -10.17
CA SER A 135 -3.68 7.33 -11.15
C SER A 135 -2.54 8.30 -10.85
N ALA A 136 -1.30 7.90 -11.16
CA ALA A 136 -0.13 8.76 -11.21
C ALA A 136 -0.34 9.98 -12.14
N GLN A 137 -1.22 9.86 -13.13
CA GLN A 137 -1.55 10.93 -14.07
C GLN A 137 -2.79 11.76 -13.67
N ALA A 138 -3.40 11.47 -12.51
CA ALA A 138 -4.59 12.17 -12.05
C ALA A 138 -4.41 13.70 -12.09
N GLN A 139 -5.42 14.36 -12.66
CA GLN A 139 -5.47 15.82 -12.76
C GLN A 139 -6.34 16.36 -11.64
N VAL A 140 -5.85 17.36 -10.91
CA VAL A 140 -6.57 17.97 -9.78
C VAL A 140 -7.08 19.35 -10.16
N GLY A 141 -8.37 19.58 -9.92
CA GLY A 141 -9.04 20.87 -10.10
C GLY A 141 -9.11 21.72 -8.83
N ASP A 142 -8.38 21.34 -7.78
CA ASP A 142 -8.40 22.05 -6.51
C ASP A 142 -7.38 23.22 -6.47
N PRO A 143 -7.51 24.15 -5.49
CA PRO A 143 -6.60 25.29 -5.39
C PRO A 143 -5.16 24.98 -4.92
N VAL A 144 -4.86 23.73 -4.53
CA VAL A 144 -3.54 23.32 -4.01
C VAL A 144 -2.57 23.00 -5.16
N GLY A 145 -3.09 22.58 -6.30
CA GLY A 145 -2.32 22.31 -7.53
C GLY A 145 -1.71 20.91 -7.57
N GLU A 146 -0.87 20.64 -8.57
CA GLU A 146 -0.24 19.31 -8.72
C GLU A 146 0.74 18.99 -7.59
N VAL A 147 0.74 17.71 -7.18
CA VAL A 147 1.65 17.19 -6.15
C VAL A 147 3.10 17.16 -6.67
N THR A 148 4.01 17.78 -5.91
CA THR A 148 5.45 17.71 -6.20
C THR A 148 5.93 16.26 -6.06
N GLY A 149 6.67 15.76 -7.06
CA GLY A 149 7.16 14.37 -7.09
C GLY A 149 6.18 13.36 -7.67
N LYS A 150 5.10 13.80 -8.34
CA LYS A 150 4.15 12.90 -9.04
C LYS A 150 4.81 12.01 -10.10
N GLU A 151 5.96 12.41 -10.62
CA GLU A 151 6.79 11.65 -11.55
C GLU A 151 7.48 10.42 -10.91
N LEU A 152 7.49 10.33 -9.58
CA LEU A 152 8.11 9.22 -8.83
C LEU A 152 7.14 8.06 -8.58
N VAL A 153 5.86 8.21 -8.90
CA VAL A 153 4.83 7.20 -8.64
C VAL A 153 4.41 6.48 -9.90
N GLU A 154 3.99 5.23 -9.74
CA GLU A 154 3.57 4.36 -10.82
C GLU A 154 2.16 3.84 -10.56
N ASP A 155 1.41 3.63 -11.64
CA ASP A 155 0.15 2.88 -11.58
C ASP A 155 0.50 1.40 -11.50
N THR A 156 0.78 0.94 -10.28
CA THR A 156 1.27 -0.40 -9.98
C THR A 156 0.61 -0.93 -8.70
N VAL A 157 0.24 -2.21 -8.72
CA VAL A 157 -0.05 -2.99 -7.51
C VAL A 157 1.25 -3.61 -7.02
N TRP A 158 1.67 -3.22 -5.83
CA TRP A 158 2.84 -3.76 -5.16
C TRP A 158 2.41 -4.89 -4.24
N VAL A 159 3.15 -6.00 -4.28
CA VAL A 159 2.84 -7.17 -3.47
C VAL A 159 4.07 -7.71 -2.77
N ILE A 160 3.88 -8.14 -1.53
CA ILE A 160 4.82 -8.97 -0.80
C ILE A 160 4.15 -10.30 -0.48
N THR A 161 4.82 -11.39 -0.81
CA THR A 161 4.40 -12.74 -0.43
C THR A 161 5.36 -13.29 0.62
N LEU A 162 4.82 -13.95 1.64
CA LEU A 162 5.52 -14.86 2.53
C LEU A 162 4.97 -16.25 2.24
N LEU A 163 5.75 -17.11 1.58
CA LEU A 163 5.31 -18.47 1.21
C LEU A 163 6.16 -19.53 1.90
N ALA A 164 5.53 -20.58 2.40
CA ALA A 164 6.24 -21.71 2.99
C ALA A 164 6.90 -22.59 1.93
N GLU A 165 6.30 -22.65 0.74
CA GLU A 165 6.78 -23.42 -0.41
C GLU A 165 6.64 -22.62 -1.71
N PRO A 166 7.37 -22.99 -2.79
CA PRO A 166 7.18 -22.35 -4.09
C PRO A 166 5.74 -22.51 -4.61
N ALA A 167 5.16 -21.45 -5.17
CA ALA A 167 3.81 -21.45 -5.71
C ALA A 167 3.68 -20.59 -6.98
N ASN A 168 2.61 -20.83 -7.73
CA ASN A 168 2.17 -19.89 -8.77
C ASN A 168 1.12 -18.96 -8.15
N VAL A 169 1.41 -17.67 -8.14
CA VAL A 169 0.53 -16.64 -7.59
C VAL A 169 -0.09 -15.87 -8.74
N THR A 170 -1.42 -15.88 -8.83
CA THR A 170 -2.18 -15.12 -9.83
C THR A 170 -2.83 -13.93 -9.17
N PHE A 171 -2.65 -12.75 -9.77
CA PHE A 171 -3.33 -11.52 -9.38
C PHE A 171 -4.31 -11.13 -10.47
N GLU A 172 -5.51 -10.73 -10.05
CA GLU A 172 -6.55 -10.21 -10.92
C GLU A 172 -7.01 -8.86 -10.38
N VAL A 173 -6.93 -7.83 -11.22
CA VAL A 173 -7.36 -6.47 -10.89
C VAL A 173 -8.51 -6.10 -11.80
N TYR A 174 -9.62 -5.69 -11.19
CA TYR A 174 -10.83 -5.29 -11.89
C TYR A 174 -10.86 -3.78 -12.02
N ALA A 175 -10.77 -3.25 -13.24
CA ALA A 175 -11.01 -1.83 -13.43
C ALA A 175 -12.49 -1.51 -13.43
N TYR A 176 -12.86 -0.61 -12.53
CA TYR A 176 -14.16 0.04 -12.54
C TYR A 176 -14.11 1.27 -13.44
N THR A 177 -14.83 1.24 -14.56
CA THR A 177 -15.13 2.45 -15.34
C THR A 177 -16.49 2.96 -14.87
N PRO A 178 -16.59 4.12 -14.20
CA PRO A 178 -17.90 4.69 -13.92
C PRO A 178 -18.58 4.99 -15.25
N SER A 179 -19.78 4.44 -15.48
CA SER A 179 -20.57 4.82 -16.64
C SER A 179 -20.81 6.33 -16.58
N SER A 180 -20.43 7.03 -17.66
CA SER A 180 -20.66 8.47 -17.75
C SER A 180 -22.16 8.72 -17.58
N SER A 181 -22.53 9.41 -16.50
CA SER A 181 -23.91 9.81 -16.27
C SER A 181 -24.29 10.87 -17.31
N SER A 182 -24.76 10.43 -18.47
CA SER A 182 -25.59 11.28 -19.31
C SER A 182 -26.85 11.59 -18.50
N SER A 183 -27.02 12.86 -18.15
CA SER A 183 -28.19 13.37 -17.47
C SER A 183 -29.41 13.21 -18.37
N SER A 184 -30.13 12.10 -18.22
CA SER A 184 -31.53 12.02 -18.61
C SER A 184 -32.28 11.08 -17.68
N SER A 185 -33.37 11.62 -17.16
CA SER A 185 -34.26 11.05 -16.17
C SER A 185 -34.83 9.68 -16.55
N SER A 186 -35.10 8.90 -15.50
CA SER A 186 -36.14 7.88 -15.33
C SER A 186 -35.71 6.41 -15.30
N ASN A 187 -36.21 5.76 -14.24
CA ASN A 187 -36.29 4.35 -13.91
C ASN A 187 -35.03 3.66 -13.38
N ALA A 188 -35.23 3.10 -12.18
CA ALA A 188 -34.32 2.23 -11.45
C ALA A 188 -33.85 1.09 -12.36
N ALA A 189 -32.64 1.22 -12.90
CA ALA A 189 -31.92 0.13 -13.52
C ALA A 189 -31.14 -0.58 -12.41
N THR A 190 -31.62 -1.77 -12.05
CA THR A 190 -30.84 -2.79 -11.36
C THR A 190 -29.62 -3.07 -12.23
N THR A 191 -28.45 -2.50 -11.91
CA THR A 191 -27.20 -2.83 -12.60
C THR A 191 -26.79 -4.22 -12.15
N THR A 192 -27.18 -5.23 -12.91
CA THR A 192 -26.54 -6.54 -12.85
C THR A 192 -25.07 -6.37 -13.22
N ASP A 193 -24.22 -7.09 -12.49
CA ASP A 193 -22.76 -7.22 -12.49
C ASP A 193 -22.09 -7.59 -13.84
N ALA A 194 -22.74 -7.27 -14.97
CA ALA A 194 -22.44 -7.80 -16.29
C ALA A 194 -21.45 -6.95 -17.12
N ASP A 195 -20.86 -5.89 -16.54
CA ASP A 195 -19.84 -5.04 -17.20
C ASP A 195 -18.43 -5.23 -16.58
N VAL A 196 -18.28 -6.17 -15.64
CA VAL A 196 -17.03 -6.45 -14.89
C VAL A 196 -16.07 -7.35 -15.70
N ASP A 197 -16.60 -8.17 -16.61
CA ASP A 197 -15.83 -9.25 -17.25
C ASP A 197 -14.84 -8.77 -18.34
N ASN A 198 -14.98 -7.55 -18.87
CA ASN A 198 -14.18 -7.08 -20.01
C ASN A 198 -12.98 -6.19 -19.62
N ASN A 199 -12.72 -5.96 -18.33
CA ASN A 199 -11.63 -5.08 -17.88
C ASN A 199 -10.81 -5.66 -16.71
N ILE A 200 -10.50 -6.96 -16.82
CA ILE A 200 -9.65 -7.68 -15.87
C ILE A 200 -8.21 -7.64 -16.39
N ILE A 201 -7.30 -7.08 -15.60
CA ILE A 201 -5.86 -7.28 -15.79
C ILE A 201 -5.48 -8.48 -14.93
N SER A 202 -4.86 -9.51 -15.52
CA SER A 202 -4.41 -10.71 -14.82
C SER A 202 -2.93 -10.96 -15.05
N GLN A 203 -2.20 -11.32 -14.00
CA GLN A 203 -0.78 -11.67 -14.08
C GLN A 203 -0.45 -12.81 -13.11
N THR A 204 0.18 -13.86 -13.63
CA THR A 204 0.69 -14.99 -12.82
C THR A 204 2.21 -14.90 -12.67
N PHE A 205 2.68 -15.08 -11.45
CA PHE A 205 4.08 -15.13 -11.08
C PHE A 205 4.44 -16.52 -10.55
N SER A 206 5.60 -17.04 -10.95
CA SER A 206 6.22 -18.17 -10.26
C SER A 206 7.03 -17.62 -9.09
N VAL A 207 6.61 -17.94 -7.87
CA VAL A 207 7.13 -17.35 -6.64
C VAL A 207 7.83 -18.44 -5.82
N PRO A 208 9.10 -18.25 -5.42
CA PRO A 208 9.78 -19.20 -4.55
C PRO A 208 9.22 -19.16 -3.11
N ALA A 209 9.59 -20.17 -2.32
CA ALA A 209 9.41 -20.10 -0.86
C ALA A 209 10.19 -18.90 -0.29
N GLY A 210 9.74 -18.38 0.86
CA GLY A 210 10.31 -17.22 1.51
C GLY A 210 9.56 -15.93 1.17
N LEU A 211 10.23 -14.81 1.44
CA LEU A 211 9.75 -13.48 1.08
C LEU A 211 10.02 -13.19 -0.41
N SER A 212 8.99 -12.80 -1.15
CA SER A 212 9.15 -12.25 -2.51
C SER A 212 8.45 -10.89 -2.64
N LYS A 213 9.08 -10.00 -3.41
CA LYS A 213 8.57 -8.67 -3.76
C LYS A 213 8.13 -8.71 -5.22
N LEU A 214 6.82 -8.58 -5.47
CA LEU A 214 6.22 -8.61 -6.80
C LEU A 214 5.61 -7.24 -7.14
N ALA A 215 5.53 -6.93 -8.42
CA ALA A 215 4.93 -5.71 -8.92
C ALA A 215 4.10 -6.03 -10.17
N MET A 216 2.85 -5.58 -10.18
CA MET A 216 1.92 -5.74 -11.29
C MET A 216 1.53 -4.35 -11.79
N PRO A 217 2.12 -3.87 -12.90
CA PRO A 217 1.69 -2.62 -13.53
C PRO A 217 0.22 -2.69 -13.92
N ILE A 218 -0.53 -1.66 -13.55
CA ILE A 218 -1.96 -1.49 -13.86
C ILE A 218 -2.13 -0.30 -14.81
N GLY A 219 -1.85 -0.53 -16.10
CA GLY A 219 -2.06 0.47 -17.12
C GLY A 219 -3.55 0.61 -17.43
N PHE A 220 -4.16 1.74 -17.10
CA PHE A 220 -5.50 2.07 -17.58
C PHE A 220 -5.46 3.33 -18.44
N PRO A 221 -6.20 3.36 -19.57
CA PRO A 221 -6.29 4.54 -20.41
C PRO A 221 -6.91 5.68 -19.60
N ASP A 222 -6.34 6.88 -19.70
CA ASP A 222 -6.85 8.14 -19.18
C ASP A 222 -8.38 8.21 -19.29
N ALA A 223 -9.09 7.80 -18.24
CA ALA A 223 -10.49 8.14 -18.09
C ALA A 223 -10.47 9.53 -17.47
N GLY A 224 -10.46 10.57 -18.31
CA GLY A 224 -10.38 11.98 -17.92
C GLY A 224 -11.51 12.46 -16.99
N GLY A 225 -11.52 11.96 -15.75
CA GLY A 225 -12.48 12.17 -14.69
C GLY A 225 -12.08 11.38 -13.44
N ASP A 226 -12.81 11.56 -12.34
CA ASP A 226 -12.51 11.08 -10.97
C ASP A 226 -12.52 9.54 -10.78
N GLY A 227 -11.92 8.79 -11.70
CA GLY A 227 -11.76 7.35 -11.63
C GLY A 227 -10.77 6.97 -10.53
N GLY A 228 -11.27 6.25 -9.52
CA GLY A 228 -10.46 5.65 -8.46
C GLY A 228 -10.43 4.12 -8.57
N TYR A 229 -9.39 3.51 -8.01
CA TYR A 229 -9.25 2.06 -7.97
C TYR A 229 -10.01 1.45 -6.78
N ARG A 230 -10.58 0.27 -6.97
CA ARG A 230 -10.95 -0.65 -5.89
C ARG A 230 -10.15 -1.92 -6.09
N VAL A 231 -9.33 -2.25 -5.11
CA VAL A 231 -8.61 -3.54 -5.02
C VAL A 231 -9.42 -4.46 -4.12
#